data_AF-A0A5K0VAF6-F1
#
_entry.id   AF-A0A5K0VAF6-F1
#
_cell.length_a   1.000
_cell.length_b   1.000
_cell.length_c   1.000
_cell.angle_alpha   90.00
_cell.angle_beta   90.00
_cell.angle_gamma   90.00
#
_symmetry.space_group_name_H-M   'P 1'
#
loop_
_entity.id
_entity.type
_entity.pdbx_description
1 polymer ?
#
loop_
_entity_poly.entity_id
_entity_poly.type
_entity_poly.pdbx_seq_one_letter_code
_entity_poly.pdbx_strand_id
1 'polypeptide(L)' 'FNSLDFLGRMRRKRIMFVGDSIMRSQWESLVCMVEAVLPKSRKTLTFHGPSMAFHAL' A
#
# COMPACT_ATOMS: atom_id res chain seq x y z
N PHE A 1 4.17 -5.37 -13.84
CA PHE A 1 4.46 -5.01 -12.45
C PHE A 1 4.82 -6.28 -11.70
N ASN A 2 5.95 -6.32 -10.98
CA ASN A 2 6.29 -7.44 -10.09
C ASN A 2 6.20 -6.96 -8.64
N SER A 3 5.20 -7.46 -7.91
CA SER A 3 4.90 -6.99 -6.55
C SER A 3 6.02 -7.30 -5.55
N LEU A 4 6.73 -8.42 -5.69
CA LEU A 4 7.83 -8.79 -4.79
C LEU A 4 9.06 -7.91 -5.00
N ASP A 5 9.45 -7.64 -6.25
CA ASP A 5 10.54 -6.70 -6.58
C ASP A 5 10.20 -5.29 -6.09
N PHE A 6 8.96 -4.83 -6.32
CA PHE A 6 8.49 -3.53 -5.82
C PHE A 6 8.59 -3.43 -4.30
N LEU A 7 8.07 -4.43 -3.56
CA LEU A 7 8.14 -4.48 -2.10
C LEU A 7 9.60 -4.55 -1.60
N GLY A 8 10.48 -5.27 -2.31
CA GLY A 8 11.91 -5.31 -2.02
C GLY A 8 12.57 -3.94 -2.11
N ARG A 9 12.27 -3.17 -3.18
CA ARG A 9 12.77 -1.79 -3.38
C ARG A 9 12.18 -0.79 -2.37
N MET A 10 10.96 -1.07 -1.91
CA MET A 10 10.21 -0.25 -0.94
C MET A 10 10.47 -0.61 0.52
N ARG A 11 11.33 -1.60 0.80
CA ARG A 11 11.66 -2.00 2.17
C ARG A 11 12.23 -0.81 2.95
N ARG A 12 11.64 -0.53 4.13
CA ARG A 12 11.94 0.63 5.00
C ARG A 12 11.68 2.00 4.35
N LYS A 13 10.90 2.06 3.28
CA LYS A 13 10.44 3.30 2.65
C LYS A 13 8.92 3.41 2.76
N ARG A 14 8.41 4.63 2.59
CA ARG A 14 6.97 4.92 2.62
C ARG A 14 6.60 5.69 1.36
N ILE A 15 5.50 5.31 0.72
CA ILE A 15 4.86 6.10 -0.34
C ILE A 15 3.55 6.64 0.25
N MET A 16 3.28 7.91 -0.02
CA MET A 16 2.03 8.56 0.36
C MET A 16 1.40 9.18 -0.88
N PHE A 17 0.11 8.92 -1.06
CA PHE A 17 -0.71 9.52 -2.11
C PHE A 17 -1.51 10.64 -1.46
N VAL A 18 -1.37 11.87 -1.96
CA VAL A 18 -2.02 13.06 -1.41
C VAL A 18 -2.79 13.74 -2.53
N GLY A 19 -4.10 13.91 -2.36
CA GLY A 19 -4.97 14.50 -3.37
C GLY A 19 -6.44 14.21 -3.11
N ASP A 20 -7.23 14.29 -4.17
CA ASP A 20 -8.66 14.02 -4.17
C ASP A 20 -8.96 12.50 -4.29
N SER A 21 -10.19 12.19 -4.68
CA SER A 21 -10.66 10.82 -4.89
C SER A 21 -9.86 10.05 -5.95
N ILE A 22 -9.28 10.72 -6.95
CA ILE A 22 -8.49 10.07 -8.00
C ILE A 22 -7.20 9.51 -7.37
N MET A 23 -6.53 10.31 -6.54
CA MET A 23 -5.30 9.86 -5.86
C MET A 23 -5.58 8.70 -4.91
N ARG A 24 -6.75 8.70 -4.26
CA ARG A 24 -7.22 7.57 -3.45
C ARG A 24 -7.43 6.30 -4.30
N SER A 25 -8.06 6.39 -5.46
CA SER A 25 -8.24 5.23 -6.34
C SER A 25 -6.92 4.66 -6.86
N GLN A 26 -5.92 5.52 -7.11
CA GLN A 26 -4.57 5.07 -7.48
C GLN A 26 -3.88 4.33 -6.33
N TRP A 27 -4.00 4.86 -5.10
CA TRP A 27 -3.49 4.18 -3.92
C TRP A 27 -4.18 2.82 -3.69
N GLU A 28 -5.51 2.75 -3.81
CA GLU A 28 -6.28 1.50 -3.70
C GLU A 28 -5.85 0.47 -4.75
N SER A 29 -5.65 0.91 -5.99
CA SER A 29 -5.16 0.05 -7.08
C SER A 29 -3.77 -0.51 -6.80
N LEU A 30 -2.85 0.33 -6.28
CA LEU A 30 -1.52 -0.12 -5.88
C LEU A 30 -1.57 -1.13 -4.74
N VAL A 31 -2.38 -0.87 -3.71
CA VAL A 31 -2.58 -1.78 -2.58
C VAL A 31 -3.05 -3.14 -3.07
N CYS A 32 -4.06 -3.21 -3.94
CA CYS A 32 -4.54 -4.48 -4.52
C CYS A 32 -3.42 -5.26 -5.22
N MET A 33 -2.56 -4.58 -5.99
CA MET A 33 -1.45 -5.25 -6.69
C MET A 33 -0.40 -5.84 -5.74
N VAL A 34 -0.08 -5.16 -4.63
CA VAL A 34 0.93 -5.64 -3.67
C VAL A 34 0.35 -6.61 -2.64
N GLU A 35 -0.92 -6.44 -2.28
CA GLU A 35 -1.60 -7.26 -1.30
C GLU A 35 -1.76 -8.72 -1.75
N ALA A 36 -1.91 -8.95 -3.06
CA ALA A 36 -2.13 -10.27 -3.65
C ALA A 36 -0.98 -11.26 -3.39
N VAL A 37 0.24 -10.76 -3.15
CA VAL A 37 1.43 -11.59 -2.88
C VAL A 37 1.78 -11.71 -1.38
N LEU A 38 1.04 -11.01 -0.51
CA LEU A 38 1.31 -10.95 0.93
C LEU A 38 0.34 -11.85 1.71
N PRO A 39 0.85 -12.70 2.63
CA PRO A 39 -0.02 -13.48 3.51
C PRO A 39 -0.77 -12.55 4.47
N LYS A 40 -1.97 -12.94 4.90
CA LYS A 40 -2.84 -12.13 5.77
C LYS A 40 -2.17 -11.68 7.08
N SER A 41 -1.27 -12.49 7.63
CA SER A 41 -0.52 -12.17 8.86
C SER A 41 0.55 -11.10 8.68
N ARG A 42 0.92 -10.75 7.44
CA ARG A 42 1.98 -9.80 7.10
C ARG A 42 1.46 -8.52 6.44
N LYS A 43 0.17 -8.23 6.62
CA LYS A 43 -0.43 -7.01 6.12
C LYS A 43 -1.46 -6.46 7.10
N THR A 44 -1.47 -5.15 7.26
CA THR A 44 -2.48 -4.45 8.06
C THR A 44 -2.88 -3.15 7.39
N LEU A 45 -4.13 -2.75 7.59
CA LEU A 45 -4.66 -1.48 7.12
C LEU A 45 -5.10 -0.67 8.33
N THR A 46 -4.58 0.56 8.47
CA THR A 46 -4.90 1.45 9.58
C THR A 46 -5.46 2.77 9.07
N PHE A 47 -6.36 3.35 9.86
CA PHE A 47 -7.03 4.61 9.57
C PHE A 47 -6.78 5.59 10.71
N HIS A 48 -6.29 6.78 10.36
CA HIS A 48 -6.08 7.88 11.31
C HIS A 48 -6.70 9.15 10.72
N GLY A 49 -7.95 9.41 11.08
CA GLY A 49 -8.73 10.53 10.52
C GLY A 49 -8.80 10.45 8.99
N PRO A 50 -8.34 11.48 8.25
CA PRO A 50 -8.37 11.47 6.79
C PRO A 50 -7.27 10.58 6.16
N SER A 51 -6.33 10.06 6.95
CA SER A 51 -5.21 9.27 6.44
C SER A 51 -5.48 7.77 6.53
N MET A 52 -5.15 7.06 5.45
CA MET A 52 -5.20 5.60 5.36
C MET A 52 -3.80 5.06 5.08
N ALA A 53 -3.37 4.04 5.84
CA ALA A 53 -2.04 3.47 5.70
C ALA A 53 -2.10 1.94 5.60
N PHE A 54 -1.53 1.42 4.52
CA PHE A 54 -1.30 -0.02 4.33
C PHE A 54 0.13 -0.35 4.77
N HIS A 55 0.27 -1.32 5.66
CA HIS A 55 1.56 -1.81 6.16
C HIS A 55 1.82 -3.21 5.61
N ALA A 56 2.94 -3.38 4.93
CA ALA A 56 3.48 -4.69 4.55
C ALA A 56 4.62 -5.05 5.51
N LEU A 57 4.42 -6.10 6.32
CA LEU A 57 5.29 -6.53 7.42
C LEU A 57 6.21 -7.68 7.03
#